data_AF-A0A9W7ZE82-F1
#
_entry.id   AF-A0A9W7ZE82-F1
#
_cell.length_a   1.000
_cell.length_b   1.000
_cell.length_c   1.000
_cell.angle_alpha   90.00
_cell.angle_beta   90.00
_cell.angle_gamma   90.00
#
_symmetry.space_group_name_H-M   'P 1'
#
loop_
_entity.id
_entity.type
_entity.pdbx_description
1 polymer ?
#
loop_
_entity_poly.entity_id
_entity_poly.type
_entity_poly.pdbx_seq_one_letter_code
_entity_poly.pdbx_strand_id
1 'polypeptide(L)'
;MAFISQPNPHPPNEWGLDPLFWTSAKLFIADLLTALPSGSASVFFVGNQRIVRSVEVVGIIVSVDTHSPRMTMYNVDDGTGVIPCVQFIAADDQLPYDLGTTKHSPGGHPFNQGY
;
A
#
# COMPACT_ATOMS: atom_id res chain seq x y z
N MET A 1 7.42 -1.72 30.31
CA MET A 1 7.16 -1.12 29.00
C MET A 1 8.43 -1.22 28.18
N ALA A 2 8.48 -2.15 27.21
CA ALA A 2 9.62 -2.25 26.31
C ALA A 2 9.46 -1.20 25.21
N PHE A 3 10.43 -0.30 25.07
CA PHE A 3 10.54 0.56 23.91
C PHE A 3 10.89 -0.34 22.72
N ILE A 4 9.95 -0.49 21.79
CA ILE A 4 10.26 -1.07 20.48
C ILE A 4 11.25 -0.09 19.85
N SER A 5 12.51 -0.49 19.74
CA SER A 5 13.54 0.28 19.05
C SER A 5 13.00 0.66 17.68
N GLN A 6 12.98 1.95 17.36
CA GLN A 6 12.55 2.44 16.05
C GLN A 6 13.24 1.58 14.97
N PRO A 7 12.51 0.93 14.06
CA PRO A 7 13.03 -0.11 13.20
C PRO A 7 13.87 0.42 12.04
N ASN A 8 14.52 1.58 12.21
CA ASN A 8 15.41 2.16 11.21
C ASN A 8 16.51 2.97 11.90
N PRO A 9 17.80 2.72 11.58
CA PRO A 9 18.92 3.46 12.16
C PRO A 9 18.99 4.93 11.74
N HIS A 10 18.28 5.36 10.69
CA HIS A 10 18.39 6.71 10.14
C HIS A 10 17.32 7.69 10.66
N PRO A 11 17.72 8.91 11.07
CA PRO A 11 16.77 9.96 11.46
C PRO A 11 15.90 10.42 10.26
N PRO A 12 14.69 10.97 10.50
CA PRO A 12 13.75 11.34 9.43
C PRO A 12 14.28 12.27 8.34
N ASN A 13 15.23 13.14 8.66
CA ASN A 13 15.88 14.04 7.69
C ASN A 13 16.82 13.31 6.71
N GLU A 14 17.18 12.05 6.99
CA GLU A 14 18.02 11.20 6.12
C GLU A 14 17.20 10.21 5.28
N TRP A 15 15.90 10.07 5.52
CA TRP A 15 15.08 9.06 4.84
C TRP A 15 15.09 9.22 3.31
N GLY A 16 15.14 10.46 2.83
CA GLY A 16 15.22 10.76 1.40
C GLY A 16 16.57 10.46 0.73
N LEU A 17 17.56 9.96 1.47
CA LEU A 17 18.85 9.53 0.91
C LEU A 17 18.75 8.13 0.27
N ASP A 18 17.83 7.28 0.72
CA ASP A 18 17.55 6.01 0.03
C ASP A 18 16.73 6.32 -1.25
N PRO A 19 17.19 5.95 -2.45
CA PRO A 19 16.45 6.20 -3.69
C PRO A 19 15.04 5.59 -3.69
N LEU A 20 14.81 4.49 -2.97
CA LEU A 20 13.47 3.90 -2.87
C LEU A 20 12.47 4.83 -2.19
N PHE A 21 12.93 5.72 -1.31
CA PHE A 21 12.08 6.68 -0.63
C PHE A 21 11.33 7.58 -1.61
N TRP A 22 11.89 7.90 -2.78
CA TRP A 22 11.24 8.79 -3.76
C TRP A 22 10.50 8.06 -4.88
N THR A 23 10.46 6.73 -4.83
CA THR A 23 9.84 5.89 -5.86
C THR A 23 8.60 5.17 -5.34
N SER A 24 7.74 4.71 -6.25
CA SER A 24 6.76 3.70 -5.92
C SER A 24 7.44 2.34 -6.01
N ALA A 25 7.75 1.74 -4.86
CA ALA A 25 8.48 0.48 -4.81
C ALA A 25 7.55 -0.67 -5.22
N LYS A 26 7.97 -1.47 -6.19
CA LYS A 26 7.25 -2.68 -6.61
C LYS A 26 7.52 -3.78 -5.60
N LEU A 27 6.49 -4.23 -4.88
CA LEU A 27 6.62 -5.18 -3.79
C LEU A 27 5.58 -6.29 -3.90
N PHE A 28 5.92 -7.46 -3.38
CA PHE A 28 4.95 -8.52 -3.14
C PHE A 28 4.06 -8.17 -1.94
N ILE A 29 2.83 -8.63 -1.96
CA ILE A 29 1.87 -8.42 -0.87
C ILE A 29 2.39 -9.05 0.43
N ALA A 30 3.05 -10.21 0.38
CA ALA A 30 3.66 -10.82 1.57
C ALA A 30 4.66 -9.89 2.28
N ASP A 31 5.44 -9.10 1.53
CA ASP A 31 6.37 -8.12 2.11
C ASP A 31 5.61 -6.96 2.77
N LEU A 32 4.47 -6.54 2.20
CA LEU A 32 3.62 -5.49 2.79
C LEU A 32 2.90 -5.95 4.05
N LEU A 33 2.43 -7.20 4.09
CA LEU A 33 1.75 -7.79 5.25
C LEU A 33 2.67 -7.92 6.47
N THR A 34 3.99 -7.94 6.24
CA THR A 34 5.02 -7.97 7.29
C THR A 34 5.67 -6.61 7.55
N ALA A 35 5.24 -5.56 6.83
CA ALA A 35 5.80 -4.23 6.97
C ALA A 35 5.44 -3.61 8.34
N LEU A 36 6.40 -2.90 8.92
CA LEU A 36 6.19 -2.19 10.18
C LEU A 36 5.77 -0.75 9.89
N PRO A 37 4.67 -0.25 10.47
CA PRO A 37 4.31 1.15 10.34
C PRO A 37 5.36 2.01 11.06
N SER A 38 5.74 3.14 10.49
CA SER A 38 6.40 4.17 11.29
C SER A 38 5.35 4.86 12.16
N GLY A 39 5.73 5.38 13.33
CA GLY A 39 4.81 6.18 14.16
C GLY A 39 4.25 7.42 13.44
N SER A 40 4.76 7.75 12.25
CA SER A 40 4.18 8.69 11.30
C SER A 40 3.40 7.94 10.20
N ALA A 41 2.16 8.34 9.95
CA ALA A 41 1.19 7.63 9.09
C ALA A 41 1.56 7.55 7.59
N SER A 42 2.76 7.98 7.17
CA SER A 42 3.09 8.16 5.76
C SER A 42 4.27 7.32 5.25
N VAL A 43 4.88 6.47 6.08
CA VAL A 43 5.95 5.56 5.65
C VAL A 43 5.90 4.22 6.36
N PHE A 44 6.38 3.19 5.67
CA PHE A 44 6.47 1.81 6.15
C PHE A 44 7.92 1.33 6.07
N PHE A 45 8.28 0.41 6.97
CA PHE A 45 9.55 -0.30 6.94
C PHE A 45 9.33 -1.70 6.39
N VAL A 46 10.01 -2.02 5.29
CA VAL A 46 9.87 -3.30 4.58
C VAL A 46 11.19 -4.06 4.60
N GLY A 47 11.14 -5.38 4.87
CA GLY A 47 12.29 -6.27 4.85
C GLY A 47 13.43 -5.84 5.78
N ASN A 48 14.64 -5.66 5.22
CA ASN A 48 15.86 -5.18 5.90
C ASN A 48 15.77 -3.68 6.30
N GLN A 49 14.65 -3.24 6.87
CA GLN A 49 14.45 -1.88 7.40
C GLN A 49 14.54 -0.77 6.35
N ARG A 50 14.23 -1.07 5.07
CA ARG A 50 14.14 -0.04 4.05
C ARG A 50 12.85 0.74 4.19
N ILE A 51 12.95 2.06 4.01
CA ILE A 51 11.84 2.98 4.18
C ILE A 51 11.14 3.14 2.84
N VAL A 52 9.84 2.92 2.83
CA VAL A 52 9.01 3.04 1.64
C VAL A 52 7.83 3.95 1.95
N ARG A 53 7.63 4.97 1.12
CA ARG A 53 6.48 5.90 1.21
C ARG A 53 5.33 5.54 0.27
N SER A 54 5.62 4.76 -0.76
CA SER A 54 4.72 4.48 -1.89
C SER A 54 5.03 3.09 -2.42
N VAL A 55 3.99 2.29 -2.62
CA VAL A 55 4.11 0.90 -3.06
C VAL A 55 3.27 0.66 -4.29
N GLU A 56 3.80 -0.11 -5.22
CA GLU A 56 3.08 -0.59 -6.39
C GLU A 56 2.92 -2.11 -6.26
N VAL A 57 1.68 -2.58 -6.39
CA VAL A 57 1.34 -4.00 -6.39
C VAL A 57 0.64 -4.37 -7.69
N VAL A 58 0.90 -5.60 -8.16
CA VAL A 58 0.24 -6.18 -9.32
C VAL A 58 -0.36 -7.51 -8.90
N GLY A 59 -1.66 -7.67 -9.12
CA GLY A 59 -2.36 -8.90 -8.77
C GLY A 59 -3.72 -9.00 -9.45
N ILE A 60 -4.49 -10.01 -9.06
CA ILE A 60 -5.81 -10.33 -9.57
C ILE A 60 -6.86 -9.84 -8.57
N ILE A 61 -7.92 -9.18 -9.06
CA ILE A 61 -9.08 -8.86 -8.23
C ILE A 61 -9.82 -10.15 -7.85
N VAL A 62 -9.86 -10.42 -6.55
CA VAL A 62 -10.58 -11.59 -5.98
C VAL A 62 -11.88 -11.21 -5.29
N SER A 63 -12.10 -9.93 -4.97
CA SER A 63 -13.42 -9.41 -4.58
C SER A 63 -13.58 -7.93 -4.89
N VAL A 64 -14.83 -7.48 -5.04
CA VAL A 64 -15.20 -6.08 -5.28
C VAL A 64 -16.30 -5.69 -4.30
N ASP A 65 -16.14 -4.57 -3.62
CA ASP A 65 -17.16 -3.93 -2.77
C ASP A 65 -17.42 -2.49 -3.25
N THR A 66 -18.65 -2.25 -3.67
CA THR A 66 -19.14 -0.98 -4.24
C THR A 66 -20.17 -0.31 -3.34
N HIS A 67 -20.21 -0.62 -2.05
CA HIS A 67 -21.22 -0.05 -1.14
C HIS A 67 -21.10 1.48 -1.00
N SER A 68 -19.89 2.03 -1.18
CA SER A 68 -19.66 3.47 -1.14
C SER A 68 -19.84 4.11 -2.53
N PRO A 69 -20.61 5.21 -2.64
CA PRO A 69 -20.75 5.92 -3.91
C PRO A 69 -19.48 6.71 -4.30
N ARG A 70 -18.48 6.81 -3.41
CA ARG A 70 -17.26 7.61 -3.63
C ARG A 70 -16.00 6.77 -3.78
N MET A 71 -16.07 5.47 -3.51
CA MET A 71 -14.93 4.57 -3.64
C MET A 71 -15.37 3.14 -3.88
N THR A 72 -14.57 2.40 -4.63
CA THR A 72 -14.67 0.94 -4.72
C THR A 72 -13.50 0.31 -3.97
N MET A 73 -13.80 -0.70 -3.14
CA MET A 73 -12.78 -1.51 -2.48
C MET A 73 -12.58 -2.81 -3.25
N TYR A 74 -11.34 -3.11 -3.59
CA TYR A 74 -10.94 -4.34 -4.25
C TYR A 74 -10.05 -5.14 -3.31
N ASN A 75 -10.28 -6.44 -3.17
CA ASN A 75 -9.23 -7.31 -2.64
C ASN A 75 -8.40 -7.82 -3.80
N VAL A 76 -7.08 -7.60 -3.72
CA VAL A 76 -6.11 -7.95 -4.77
C VAL A 76 -5.21 -9.07 -4.25
N ASP A 77 -5.08 -10.14 -5.01
CA ASP A 77 -4.23 -11.31 -4.75
C ASP A 77 -3.08 -11.37 -5.77
N ASP A 78 -1.83 -11.38 -5.31
CA ASP A 78 -0.64 -11.49 -6.16
C ASP A 78 0.02 -12.89 -6.13
N GLY A 79 -0.63 -13.87 -5.48
CA GLY A 79 -0.12 -15.21 -5.24
C GLY A 79 0.75 -15.34 -3.97
N THR A 80 1.07 -14.22 -3.30
CA THR A 80 1.83 -14.20 -2.04
C THR A 80 0.99 -13.73 -0.85
N GLY A 81 -0.11 -13.04 -1.11
CA GLY A 81 -1.09 -12.63 -0.12
C GLY A 81 -2.23 -11.82 -0.74
N VAL A 82 -3.17 -11.39 0.09
CA VAL A 82 -4.33 -10.58 -0.32
C VAL A 82 -4.37 -9.30 0.50
N ILE A 83 -4.50 -8.13 -0.16
CA ILE A 83 -4.71 -6.85 0.52
C ILE A 83 -5.92 -6.09 -0.05
N PRO A 84 -6.60 -5.30 0.79
CA PRO A 84 -7.61 -4.35 0.34
C PRO A 84 -6.92 -3.16 -0.36
N CYS A 85 -7.44 -2.79 -1.53
CA CYS A 85 -7.06 -1.64 -2.33
C CYS A 85 -8.29 -0.75 -2.51
N VAL A 86 -8.14 0.56 -2.28
CA VAL A 86 -9.23 1.53 -2.42
C VAL A 86 -9.01 2.36 -3.68
N GLN A 87 -10.01 2.36 -4.57
CA GLN A 87 -10.08 3.29 -5.70
C GLN A 87 -11.11 4.37 -5.39
N PHE A 88 -10.68 5.61 -5.26
CA PHE A 88 -11.60 6.74 -5.18
C PHE A 88 -12.18 7.02 -6.57
N ILE A 89 -13.51 7.10 -6.64
CA ILE A 89 -14.23 7.39 -7.88
C ILE A 89 -14.19 8.91 -8.07
N ALA A 90 -13.43 9.38 -9.06
CA ALA A 90 -13.58 10.74 -9.57
C ALA A 90 -14.96 10.85 -10.26
N ALA A 91 -15.46 12.07 -10.47
CA ALA A 91 -16.84 12.35 -10.91
C ALA A 91 -17.25 11.80 -12.31
N ASP A 92 -16.52 10.84 -12.87
CA ASP A 92 -16.78 10.22 -14.16
C ASP A 92 -17.10 8.73 -14.00
N ASP A 93 -18.01 8.23 -14.85
CA ASP A 93 -18.70 6.93 -14.81
C ASP A 93 -17.76 5.70 -15.01
N GLN A 94 -16.72 5.56 -14.20
CA GLN A 94 -15.92 4.33 -14.15
C GLN A 94 -16.75 3.23 -13.49
N LEU A 95 -17.20 2.27 -14.30
CA LEU A 95 -17.76 1.02 -13.79
C LEU A 95 -16.69 0.25 -13.00
N PRO A 96 -17.08 -0.46 -11.92
CA PRO A 96 -16.17 -1.33 -11.18
C PRO A 96 -15.52 -2.38 -12.09
N TYR A 97 -14.29 -2.77 -11.76
CA TYR A 97 -13.61 -3.84 -12.49
C TYR A 97 -14.17 -5.21 -12.13
N ASP A 98 -14.20 -6.12 -13.12
CA ASP A 98 -14.67 -7.49 -12.93
C ASP A 98 -13.67 -8.35 -12.14
N LEU A 99 -14.17 -9.42 -11.51
CA LEU A 99 -13.35 -10.46 -10.90
C LEU A 99 -12.41 -11.10 -11.92
N GLY A 100 -11.19 -11.45 -11.49
CA GLY A 100 -10.17 -12.00 -12.39
C GLY A 100 -9.39 -10.95 -13.17
N THR A 101 -9.78 -9.67 -13.12
CA THR A 101 -9.04 -8.60 -13.76
C THR A 101 -7.69 -8.40 -13.08
N THR A 102 -6.60 -8.37 -13.87
CA THR A 102 -5.28 -7.95 -13.38
C THR A 102 -5.26 -6.44 -13.17
N LYS A 103 -4.90 -5.98 -11.97
CA LYS A 103 -4.75 -4.56 -11.66
C LYS A 103 -3.32 -4.25 -11.25
N HIS A 104 -2.89 -3.07 -11.69
CA HIS A 104 -1.68 -2.41 -11.26
C HIS A 104 -2.09 -1.20 -10.44
N SER A 105 -1.83 -1.22 -9.14
CA SER A 105 -2.19 -0.14 -8.23
C SER A 105 -0.97 0.77 -7.99
N PRO A 106 -0.90 1.97 -8.62
CA PRO A 106 0.19 2.90 -8.38
C PRO A 106 0.08 3.49 -6.97
N GLY A 107 1.17 3.50 -6.20
CA GLY A 107 1.19 3.86 -4.77
C GLY A 107 1.02 5.34 -4.43
N GLY A 108 0.29 6.10 -5.23
CA GLY A 108 0.22 7.57 -5.14
C GLY A 108 -0.88 8.13 -4.24
N HIS A 109 -1.86 7.32 -3.83
CA HIS A 109 -2.90 7.76 -2.88
C HIS A 109 -2.63 7.18 -1.50
N PRO A 110 -2.78 7.96 -0.41
CA PRO A 110 -2.56 7.46 0.93
C PRO A 110 -3.48 6.26 1.16
N PHE A 111 -2.87 5.11 1.47
CA PHE A 111 -3.51 4.02 2.19
C PHE A 111 -3.98 4.59 3.54
N ASN A 112 -5.12 5.28 3.54
CA ASN A 112 -5.67 5.85 4.75
C ASN A 112 -6.39 4.72 5.49
N GLN A 113 -5.69 4.14 6.47
CA GLN A 113 -6.30 3.35 7.52
C GLN A 113 -7.20 4.28 8.34
N GLY A 114 -8.50 4.01 8.37
CA GLY A 114 -9.43 4.77 9.21
C GLY A 114 -10.90 4.57 8.83
N TYR A 115 -11.48 3.48 9.32
CA TYR A 115 -12.70 3.60 10.13
C TYR A 115 -12.28 3.62 11.59
#